data_AF-A0A7V4AV06-F1
#
_entry.id   AF-A0A7V4AV06-F1
#
_cell.length_a   1.000
_cell.length_b   1.000
_cell.length_c   1.000
_cell.angle_alpha   90.00
_cell.angle_beta   90.00
_cell.angle_gamma   90.00
#
_symmetry.space_group_name_H-M   'P 1'
#
loop_
_entity.id
_entity.type
_entity.pdbx_description
1 polymer ?
#
loop_
_entity_poly.entity_id
_entity_poly.type
_entity_poly.pdbx_seq_one_letter_code
_entity_poly.pdbx_strand_id
1 'polypeptide(L)'
;MSRTFFLLLGLALFAIVFFIPGMPDAIDPDGKHIALSRQGQLAIGLFLLAAVWWIFEVVPLGITSIMIGVTQALFHIRDPQVAFKDFMDPSVWFIFGSIVIGMVFTKSGLTKLMAYKLLAAVGEKTSMIYLGCFV
;
A
#
# COMPACT_ATOMS: atom_id res chain seq x y z
N MET A 1 -10.73 22.29 -1.11
CA MET A 1 -10.81 21.46 0.10
C MET A 1 -9.47 21.51 0.83
N SER A 2 -9.43 21.71 2.15
CA SER A 2 -8.17 21.69 2.90
C SER A 2 -7.69 20.25 3.17
N ARG A 3 -6.38 20.02 3.27
CA ARG A 3 -5.81 18.71 3.66
C ARG A 3 -6.37 18.22 5.01
N THR A 4 -6.62 19.15 5.91
CA THR A 4 -7.22 18.89 7.24
C THR A 4 -8.63 18.30 7.13
N PHE A 5 -9.42 18.71 6.14
CA PHE A 5 -10.76 18.17 5.94
C PHE A 5 -10.74 16.67 5.66
N PHE A 6 -9.91 16.22 4.71
CA PHE A 6 -9.86 14.81 4.33
C PHE A 6 -9.21 13.92 5.40
N LEU A 7 -8.26 14.48 6.18
CA LEU A 7 -7.71 13.81 7.35
C LEU A 7 -8.83 13.52 8.35
N LEU A 8 -9.61 14.54 8.71
CA LEU A 8 -10.74 14.41 9.62
C LEU A 8 -11.86 13.54 9.03
N LEU A 9 -12.09 13.58 7.72
CA LEU A 9 -13.08 12.74 7.05
C LEU A 9 -12.75 11.26 7.23
N GLY A 10 -11.51 10.83 6.98
CA GLY A 10 -11.09 9.43 7.17
C GLY A 10 -11.27 8.97 8.62
N LEU A 11 -10.89 9.81 9.59
CA LEU A 11 -11.10 9.52 11.02
C LEU A 11 -12.58 9.48 11.39
N ALA A 12 -13.38 10.39 10.86
CA ALA A 12 -14.82 10.45 11.10
C ALA A 12 -15.52 9.20 10.55
N LEU A 13 -15.15 8.74 9.34
CA LEU A 13 -15.70 7.51 8.76
C LEU A 13 -15.38 6.28 9.62
N PHE A 14 -14.13 6.15 10.08
CA PHE A 14 -13.77 5.08 11.01
C PHE A 14 -14.57 5.16 12.32
N ALA A 15 -14.66 6.35 12.91
CA ALA A 15 -15.41 6.57 14.16
C ALA A 15 -16.90 6.25 14.00
N ILE A 16 -17.52 6.67 12.89
CA ILE A 16 -18.91 6.35 12.58
C ILE A 16 -19.11 4.83 12.52
N VAL A 17 -18.28 4.12 11.77
CA VAL A 17 -18.37 2.64 11.69
C VAL A 17 -18.08 1.97 13.04
N PHE A 18 -17.17 2.55 13.84
CA PHE A 18 -16.90 2.07 15.19
C PHE A 18 -18.12 2.20 16.12
N PHE A 19 -18.84 3.33 16.10
CA PHE A 19 -19.97 3.57 17.00
C PHE A 19 -21.32 3.02 16.52
N ILE A 20 -21.47 2.68 15.24
CA ILE A 20 -22.70 2.07 14.73
C ILE A 20 -22.92 0.68 15.39
N PRO A 21 -24.10 0.43 16.00
CA PRO A 21 -24.47 -0.90 16.47
C PRO A 21 -24.56 -1.87 15.28
N GLY A 22 -24.28 -3.15 15.53
CA GLY A 22 -24.03 -4.20 14.52
C GLY A 22 -24.73 -3.99 13.17
N MET A 23 -23.93 -3.92 12.11
CA MET A 23 -24.43 -3.79 10.74
C MET A 23 -25.29 -5.01 10.35
N PRO A 24 -26.29 -4.82 9.46
CA PRO A 24 -27.17 -5.91 9.04
C PRO A 24 -26.39 -7.02 8.34
N ASP A 25 -26.89 -8.24 8.50
CA ASP A 25 -26.31 -9.44 7.89
C ASP A 25 -26.29 -9.33 6.37
N ALA A 26 -25.20 -9.80 5.76
CA ALA A 26 -25.14 -9.94 4.31
C ALA A 26 -25.98 -11.17 3.90
N ILE A 27 -26.82 -11.00 2.88
CA ILE A 27 -27.65 -12.08 2.33
C ILE A 27 -27.04 -12.48 0.98
N ASP A 28 -26.59 -13.73 0.91
CA ASP A 28 -26.07 -14.33 -0.34
C ASP A 28 -27.22 -14.56 -1.34
N PRO A 29 -26.99 -14.67 -2.67
CA PRO A 29 -28.03 -15.00 -3.65
C PRO A 29 -28.75 -16.32 -3.35
N ASP A 30 -28.10 -17.23 -2.62
CA ASP A 30 -28.67 -18.49 -2.12
C ASP A 30 -29.49 -18.32 -0.82
N GLY A 31 -29.68 -17.09 -0.34
CA GLY A 31 -30.48 -16.77 0.86
C GLY A 31 -29.78 -17.03 2.20
N LYS A 32 -28.46 -17.29 2.20
CA LYS A 32 -27.70 -17.50 3.44
C LYS A 32 -27.38 -16.17 4.10
N HIS A 33 -27.70 -16.07 5.40
CA HIS A 33 -27.33 -14.94 6.24
C HIS A 33 -25.89 -15.11 6.73
N ILE A 34 -25.02 -14.18 6.34
CA ILE A 34 -23.64 -14.08 6.83
C ILE A 34 -23.61 -12.93 7.81
N ALA A 35 -23.63 -13.25 9.11
CA ALA A 35 -23.56 -12.26 10.17
C ALA A 35 -22.19 -11.58 10.16
N LEU A 36 -22.18 -10.25 10.15
CA LEU A 36 -20.94 -9.48 10.15
C LEU A 36 -20.36 -9.44 11.56
N SER A 37 -19.18 -10.07 11.73
CA SER A 37 -18.48 -10.01 13.00
C SER A 37 -18.05 -8.58 13.34
N ARG A 38 -17.88 -8.28 14.63
CA ARG A 38 -17.40 -6.97 15.07
C ARG A 38 -16.04 -6.62 14.44
N GLN A 39 -15.16 -7.58 14.30
CA GLN A 39 -13.86 -7.41 13.64
C GLN A 39 -14.03 -7.08 12.15
N GLY A 40 -14.97 -7.74 11.45
CA GLY A 40 -15.31 -7.43 10.06
C GLY A 40 -15.85 -6.01 9.90
N GLN A 41 -16.75 -5.57 10.78
CA GLN A 41 -17.25 -4.19 10.78
C GLN A 41 -16.12 -3.18 11.00
N LEU A 42 -15.22 -3.42 11.96
CA LEU A 42 -14.07 -2.54 12.20
C LEU A 42 -13.07 -2.54 11.02
N ALA A 43 -12.91 -3.67 10.34
CA ALA A 43 -12.09 -3.76 9.13
C ALA A 43 -12.67 -2.90 7.98
N ILE A 44 -14.00 -2.85 7.83
CA ILE A 44 -14.66 -1.95 6.88
C ILE A 44 -14.39 -0.48 7.24
N GLY A 45 -14.52 -0.12 8.52
CA GLY A 45 -14.21 1.23 8.99
C GLY A 45 -12.76 1.61 8.68
N LEU A 46 -11.82 0.69 8.92
CA LEU A 46 -10.40 0.89 8.63
C LEU A 46 -10.13 1.02 7.12
N PHE A 47 -10.81 0.21 6.31
CA PHE A 47 -10.74 0.30 4.86
C PHE A 47 -11.20 1.68 4.36
N LEU A 48 -12.30 2.22 4.89
CA LEU A 48 -12.79 3.55 4.52
C LEU A 48 -11.78 4.65 4.90
N LEU A 49 -11.18 4.58 6.10
CA LEU A 49 -10.12 5.49 6.52
C LEU A 49 -8.93 5.43 5.56
N ALA A 50 -8.44 4.22 5.27
CA ALA A 50 -7.31 3.98 4.38
C ALA A 50 -7.59 4.49 2.96
N ALA A 51 -8.77 4.19 2.41
CA ALA A 51 -9.19 4.62 1.08
C ALA A 51 -9.20 6.14 0.94
N VAL A 52 -9.80 6.86 1.90
CA VAL A 52 -9.79 8.34 1.89
C VAL A 52 -8.36 8.86 1.97
N TRP A 53 -7.53 8.31 2.86
CA TRP A 53 -6.18 8.83 3.03
C TRP A 53 -5.27 8.56 1.83
N TRP A 54 -5.41 7.42 1.18
CA TRP A 54 -4.66 7.07 -0.04
C TRP A 54 -5.14 7.83 -1.26
N ILE A 55 -6.45 7.89 -1.53
CA ILE A 55 -6.99 8.56 -2.74
C ILE A 55 -6.64 10.05 -2.75
N PHE A 56 -6.72 10.71 -1.59
CA PHE A 56 -6.46 12.15 -1.48
C PHE A 56 -5.01 12.48 -1.07
N GLU A 57 -4.15 11.45 -0.91
CA GLU A 57 -2.74 11.58 -0.51
C GLU A 57 -2.49 12.60 0.62
N VAL A 58 -3.39 12.62 1.61
CA VAL A 58 -3.38 13.65 2.67
C VAL A 58 -2.18 13.49 3.60
N VAL A 59 -1.75 12.25 3.76
CA VAL A 59 -0.63 11.78 4.57
C VAL A 59 0.24 10.90 3.66
N PRO A 60 1.58 10.96 3.76
CA PRO A 60 2.48 10.11 3.00
C PRO A 60 2.10 8.63 3.10
N LEU A 61 2.15 7.91 1.96
CA LEU A 61 1.69 6.52 1.84
C LEU A 61 2.24 5.61 2.95
N GLY A 62 3.53 5.71 3.25
CA GLY A 62 4.16 4.89 4.30
C GLY A 62 3.62 5.15 5.71
N ILE A 63 3.29 6.40 6.04
CA ILE A 63 2.70 6.76 7.34
C ILE A 63 1.28 6.20 7.42
N THR A 64 0.48 6.34 6.35
CA THR A 64 -0.86 5.75 6.28
C THR A 64 -0.79 4.22 6.45
N SER A 65 0.16 3.55 5.80
CA SER A 65 0.35 2.10 5.94
C SER A 65 0.66 1.68 7.38
N ILE A 66 1.57 2.39 8.08
CA ILE A 66 1.86 2.11 9.50
C ILE A 66 0.63 2.34 10.37
N MET A 67 -0.11 3.43 10.12
CA MET A 67 -1.35 3.74 10.84
C MET A 67 -2.39 2.63 10.68
N ILE A 68 -2.48 1.98 9.52
CA ILE A 68 -3.37 0.83 9.30
C ILE A 68 -3.00 -0.32 10.25
N GLY A 69 -1.73 -0.73 10.28
CA GLY A 69 -1.27 -1.82 11.16
C GLY A 69 -1.45 -1.49 12.64
N VAL A 70 -1.13 -0.25 13.05
CA VAL A 70 -1.33 0.23 14.42
C VAL A 70 -2.82 0.21 14.79
N THR A 71 -3.70 0.66 13.90
CA THR A 71 -5.16 0.65 14.14
C THR A 71 -5.69 -0.78 14.27
N GLN A 72 -5.21 -1.72 13.45
CA GLN A 72 -5.59 -3.13 13.58
C GLN A 72 -5.23 -3.71 14.94
N ALA A 73 -4.04 -3.40 15.46
CA ALA A 73 -3.59 -3.85 16.77
C ALA A 73 -4.35 -3.15 17.92
N LEU A 74 -4.49 -1.82 17.87
CA LEU A 74 -5.16 -1.05 18.93
C LEU A 74 -6.63 -1.46 19.11
N PHE A 75 -7.34 -1.66 18.01
CA PHE A 75 -8.77 -2.04 18.03
C PHE A 75 -9.00 -3.55 18.04
N HIS A 76 -7.95 -4.36 18.19
CA HIS A 76 -8.00 -5.82 18.19
C HIS A 76 -8.77 -6.39 16.98
N ILE A 77 -8.62 -5.76 15.81
CA ILE A 77 -9.20 -6.21 14.54
C ILE A 77 -8.54 -7.53 14.13
N ARG A 78 -7.22 -7.62 14.33
CA ARG A 78 -6.39 -8.83 14.20
C ARG A 78 -5.40 -8.85 15.36
N ASP A 79 -4.86 -10.03 15.66
CA ASP A 79 -3.75 -10.15 16.61
C ASP A 79 -2.57 -9.26 16.18
N PRO A 80 -1.93 -8.50 17.08
CA PRO A 80 -0.82 -7.61 16.72
C PRO A 80 0.32 -8.31 15.99
N GLN A 81 0.68 -9.54 16.39
CA GLN A 81 1.75 -10.29 15.73
C GLN A 81 1.39 -10.56 14.27
N VAL A 82 0.13 -10.89 14.02
CA VAL A 82 -0.39 -11.17 12.69
C VAL A 82 -0.48 -9.88 11.86
N ALA A 83 -0.94 -8.77 12.44
CA ALA A 83 -1.05 -7.48 11.75
C ALA A 83 0.32 -6.92 11.34
N PHE A 84 1.33 -7.00 12.21
CA PHE A 84 2.67 -6.49 11.89
C PHE A 84 3.49 -7.44 11.00
N LYS A 85 3.15 -8.73 10.95
CA LYS A 85 3.81 -9.69 10.07
C LYS A 85 3.65 -9.34 8.59
N ASP A 86 2.58 -8.66 8.20
CA ASP A 86 2.34 -8.24 6.82
C ASP A 86 3.43 -7.27 6.30
N PHE A 87 4.08 -6.50 7.18
CA PHE A 87 5.23 -5.65 6.81
C PHE A 87 6.52 -6.45 6.56
N MET A 88 6.56 -7.69 7.04
CA MET A 88 7.70 -8.60 6.94
C MET A 88 7.49 -9.68 5.89
N ASP A 89 6.51 -9.52 5.00
CA ASP A 89 6.27 -10.46 3.91
C ASP A 89 7.51 -10.57 3.00
N PRO A 90 7.87 -11.78 2.53
CA PRO A 90 9.01 -11.96 1.64
C PRO A 90 9.00 -11.04 0.41
N SER A 91 7.83 -10.72 -0.13
CA SER A 91 7.66 -9.84 -1.29
C SER A 91 8.06 -8.39 -0.98
N VAL A 92 7.72 -7.91 0.22
CA VAL A 92 8.08 -6.55 0.69
C VAL A 92 9.59 -6.42 0.81
N TRP A 93 10.24 -7.39 1.47
CA TRP A 93 11.69 -7.41 1.63
C TRP A 93 12.44 -7.66 0.33
N PHE A 94 11.84 -8.41 -0.60
CA PHE A 94 12.38 -8.57 -1.95
C PHE A 94 12.42 -7.23 -2.70
N ILE A 95 11.33 -6.45 -2.66
CA ILE A 95 11.28 -5.11 -3.27
C ILE A 95 12.28 -4.17 -2.58
N PHE A 96 12.35 -4.19 -1.25
CA PHE A 96 13.34 -3.41 -0.51
C PHE A 96 14.77 -3.75 -0.95
N GLY A 97 15.11 -5.03 -1.00
CA GLY A 97 16.42 -5.51 -1.42
C GLY A 97 16.76 -5.12 -2.86
N SER A 98 15.82 -5.25 -3.80
CA SER A 98 16.05 -4.89 -5.21
C SER A 98 16.31 -3.39 -5.39
N ILE A 99 15.59 -2.53 -4.67
CA ILE A 99 15.82 -1.09 -4.66
C ILE A 99 17.20 -0.76 -4.06
N VAL A 100 17.57 -1.40 -2.94
CA VAL A 100 18.89 -1.20 -2.31
C VAL A 100 20.03 -1.57 -3.26
N ILE A 101 19.94 -2.71 -3.95
CA ILE A 101 20.93 -3.12 -4.95
C ILE A 101 20.99 -2.11 -6.10
N GLY A 102 19.84 -1.67 -6.62
CA GLY A 102 19.78 -0.63 -7.67
C GLY A 102 20.43 0.70 -7.26
N MET A 103 20.25 1.12 -5.99
CA MET A 103 20.91 2.28 -5.43
C MET A 103 22.44 2.09 -5.36
N VAL A 104 22.91 0.90 -4.98
CA VAL A 104 24.35 0.58 -4.96
C VAL A 104 24.94 0.64 -6.36
N PHE A 105 24.27 0.08 -7.39
CA PHE A 105 24.74 0.15 -8.78
C PHE A 105 24.85 1.59 -9.30
N THR A 106 23.91 2.44 -8.88
CA THR A 106 23.92 3.85 -9.24
C THR A 106 25.06 4.59 -8.54
N LYS A 107 25.25 4.37 -7.23
CA LYS A 107 26.34 4.99 -6.45
C LYS A 107 27.73 4.51 -6.85
N SER A 108 27.89 3.24 -7.23
CA SER A 108 29.16 2.68 -7.69
C SER A 108 29.55 3.12 -9.10
N GLY A 109 28.62 3.75 -9.85
CA GLY A 109 28.83 4.12 -11.24
C GLY A 109 28.72 2.94 -12.22
N LEU A 110 28.39 1.74 -11.74
CA LEU A 110 28.19 0.57 -12.59
C LEU A 110 27.09 0.82 -13.63
N THR A 111 26.01 1.48 -13.24
CA THR A 111 24.93 1.89 -14.17
C THR A 111 25.47 2.73 -15.32
N LYS A 112 26.34 3.70 -15.02
CA LYS A 112 26.95 4.60 -16.03
C LYS A 112 27.93 3.83 -16.94
N LEU A 113 28.71 2.91 -16.36
CA LEU A 113 29.64 2.06 -17.11
C LEU A 113 28.91 1.12 -18.08
N MET A 114 27.80 0.53 -17.64
CA MET A 114 26.94 -0.30 -18.49
C MET A 114 26.31 0.53 -19.62
N ALA A 115 25.80 1.72 -19.32
CA ALA A 115 25.23 2.62 -20.32
C ALA A 115 26.23 3.00 -21.42
N TYR A 116 27.46 3.37 -21.05
CA TYR A 116 28.50 3.68 -22.05
C TYR A 116 28.92 2.48 -22.88
N LYS A 117 29.04 1.29 -22.30
CA LYS A 117 29.33 0.07 -23.06
C LYS A 117 28.23 -0.26 -24.06
N LEU A 118 26.97 -0.07 -23.67
CA LEU A 118 25.83 -0.27 -24.56
C LEU A 118 25.83 0.73 -25.72
N LEU A 119 26.06 2.02 -25.43
CA LEU A 119 26.18 3.06 -26.46
C LEU A 119 27.35 2.81 -27.42
N ALA A 120 28.48 2.30 -26.92
CA ALA A 120 29.61 1.95 -27.77
C ALA A 120 29.31 0.78 -28.73
N ALA A 121 28.43 -0.15 -28.33
CA ALA A 121 28.04 -1.30 -29.16
C ALA A 121 26.89 -0.98 -30.15
N VAL A 122 25.90 -0.20 -29.71
CA VAL A 122 24.64 0.05 -30.44
C VAL A 122 24.67 1.38 -31.21
N GLY A 123 25.55 2.31 -30.82
CA GLY A 123 25.63 3.67 -31.36
C GLY A 123 24.63 4.64 -30.74
N GLU A 124 24.67 5.90 -31.20
CA GLU A 124 23.87 7.00 -30.62
C GLU A 124 22.50 7.19 -31.28
N LYS A 125 22.16 6.36 -32.28
CA LYS A 125 20.84 6.43 -32.94
C LYS A 125 19.76 6.02 -31.95
N THR A 126 18.87 6.95 -31.61
CA THR A 126 17.78 6.72 -30.64
C THR A 126 16.91 5.53 -31.03
N SER A 127 16.69 5.29 -32.33
CA SER A 127 15.96 4.11 -32.83
C SER A 127 16.61 2.78 -32.45
N MET A 128 17.94 2.72 -32.41
CA MET A 128 18.69 1.51 -32.03
C MET A 128 18.73 1.34 -30.51
N ILE A 129 18.75 2.45 -29.75
CA ILE A 129 18.66 2.42 -28.28
C ILE A 129 17.29 1.90 -27.84
N TYR A 130 16.20 2.37 -28.47
CA TYR A 130 14.85 1.89 -28.19
C TYR A 130 14.65 0.42 -28.57
N LEU A 131 15.26 -0.05 -29.67
CA LEU A 131 15.21 -1.47 -30.05
C LEU A 131 15.71 -2.40 -28.92
N GLY A 132 16.69 -1.97 -28.13
CA GLY A 132 17.17 -2.74 -26.98
C GLY A 132 16.22 -2.81 -25.77
N CYS A 133 15.20 -1.94 -25.71
CA CYS A 133 14.19 -1.93 -24.62
C CYS A 133 12.83 -2.50 -25.05
N PHE A 134 12.54 -2.53 -26.36
CA PHE A 134 11.24 -2.93 -26.92
C PHE A 134 11.28 -4.25 -27.72
N VAL A 135 12.41 -4.97 -27.69
CA VAL A 135 12.51 -6.37 -28.12
C VAL A 135 12.31 -7.29 -26.93
#